data_AF-A0A2S6CGV6-F1
#
_entry.id   AF-A0A2S6CGV6-F1
#
_cell.length_a   1.000
_cell.length_b   1.000
_cell.length_c   1.000
_cell.angle_alpha   90.00
_cell.angle_beta   90.00
_cell.angle_gamma   90.00
#
_symmetry.space_group_name_H-M   'P 1'
#
loop_
_entity.id
_entity.type
_entity.pdbx_description
1 polymer ?
#
loop_
_entity_poly.entity_id
_entity_poly.type
_entity_poly.pdbx_seq_one_letter_code
_entity_poly.pdbx_strand_id
1 'polypeptide(L)'
;MVSSTMKLFIAGPAFGLPSIDAQCVAAVALLQLYAPHDYKLIPTHDESFPLPYLVDCTARLSGLNNITRHLKDKRIIQQELDPQQTADAAAITSFIEHNAQLLLDISLYVGFENYRLATRPAYSQILPWHANYTLPPQKRNAARLRTEHLGVSSIDVDNVHEDMSNRPEGFDGVGKEQKFEAATQKRASLLLGGKETLRSLLQRPEYAAIFKLNALADNFFEPLQDMLGEKTYLLDTERPSAVDCLATAYLSLMLFPKLPQDWLATTMRRKYKRLAAYTERLHKELTLAANVEDVLAVSRCRSPEEAHAYWKAQKMLLPWSTASSPTMSEALQSFGIGLWNQIPILGQPNKLHLRNAKWHSFLYRNLQTVVLTAVTAFAAGTFLSVYTGLLEWPHGEAVHIFGRKRMSDFGHLGAALAGVSLLGRQPDSG
;
A
#
# COMPACT_ATOMS: atom_id res chain seq x y z
N MET A 1 -18.75 -39.96 -6.39
CA MET A 1 -18.50 -38.71 -5.65
C MET A 1 -17.65 -37.82 -6.53
N VAL A 2 -18.16 -36.66 -6.96
CA VAL A 2 -17.35 -35.71 -7.73
C VAL A 2 -16.23 -35.24 -6.80
N SER A 3 -14.98 -35.61 -7.09
CA SER A 3 -13.84 -35.08 -6.35
C SER A 3 -13.79 -33.57 -6.62
N SER A 4 -14.24 -32.79 -5.65
CA SER A 4 -14.29 -31.34 -5.73
C SER A 4 -12.86 -30.81 -5.53
N THR A 5 -12.16 -30.58 -6.63
CA THR A 5 -10.83 -29.93 -6.62
C THR A 5 -10.90 -28.55 -5.96
N MET A 6 -9.96 -28.28 -5.06
CA MET A 6 -9.84 -27.01 -4.35
C MET A 6 -9.44 -25.90 -5.33
N LYS A 7 -9.99 -24.69 -5.19
CA LYS A 7 -9.63 -23.54 -6.03
C LYS A 7 -8.94 -22.50 -5.19
N LEU A 8 -7.64 -22.29 -5.43
CA LEU A 8 -6.87 -21.25 -4.76
C LEU A 8 -6.81 -20.02 -5.67
N PHE A 9 -7.26 -18.90 -5.12
CA PHE A 9 -7.20 -17.60 -5.76
C PHE A 9 -6.02 -16.81 -5.20
N ILE A 10 -5.18 -16.31 -6.11
CA ILE A 10 -3.93 -15.63 -5.80
C ILE A 10 -3.77 -14.35 -6.62
N ALA A 11 -2.88 -13.47 -6.18
CA ALA A 11 -2.40 -12.39 -7.04
C ALA A 11 -1.60 -12.96 -8.22
N GLY A 12 -1.54 -12.25 -9.34
CA GLY A 12 -0.91 -12.73 -10.57
C GLY A 12 0.61 -12.99 -10.44
N PRO A 13 1.17 -13.80 -11.35
CA PRO A 13 2.58 -14.21 -11.32
C PRO A 13 3.51 -13.04 -11.64
N ALA A 14 4.67 -12.98 -10.98
CA ALA A 14 5.68 -11.96 -11.22
C ALA A 14 7.07 -12.49 -10.88
N PHE A 15 8.11 -11.92 -11.50
CA PHE A 15 9.51 -12.20 -11.15
C PHE A 15 9.94 -13.69 -11.25
N GLY A 16 9.25 -14.50 -12.05
CA GLY A 16 9.50 -15.95 -12.14
C GLY A 16 8.82 -16.77 -11.03
N LEU A 17 8.01 -16.13 -10.18
CA LEU A 17 7.29 -16.71 -9.06
C LEU A 17 5.78 -16.76 -9.36
N PRO A 18 5.01 -17.66 -8.68
CA PRO A 18 3.60 -17.85 -8.98
C PRO A 18 2.74 -16.64 -8.59
N SER A 19 3.25 -15.77 -7.71
CA SER A 19 2.55 -14.55 -7.32
C SER A 19 3.54 -13.44 -6.98
N ILE A 20 3.10 -12.19 -7.15
CA ILE A 20 3.80 -11.00 -6.65
C ILE A 20 3.69 -10.84 -5.12
N ASP A 21 2.73 -11.51 -4.50
CA ASP A 21 2.48 -11.45 -3.06
C ASP A 21 3.04 -12.67 -2.32
N ALA A 22 3.72 -12.44 -1.20
CA ALA A 22 4.41 -13.49 -0.45
C ALA A 22 3.46 -14.51 0.16
N GLN A 23 2.33 -14.06 0.72
CA GLN A 23 1.36 -14.98 1.30
C GLN A 23 0.70 -15.84 0.23
N CYS A 24 0.45 -15.27 -0.96
CA CYS A 24 0.00 -16.04 -2.12
C CYS A 24 1.00 -17.11 -2.54
N VAL A 25 2.30 -16.79 -2.64
CA VAL A 25 3.35 -17.78 -2.93
C VAL A 25 3.39 -18.87 -1.85
N ALA A 26 3.25 -18.50 -0.57
CA ALA A 26 3.23 -19.45 0.54
C ALA A 26 2.04 -20.41 0.47
N ALA A 27 0.85 -19.92 0.08
CA ALA A 27 -0.33 -20.76 -0.10
C ALA A 27 -0.16 -21.75 -1.26
N VAL A 28 0.47 -21.34 -2.36
CA VAL A 28 0.82 -22.24 -3.48
C VAL A 28 1.81 -23.31 -3.02
N ALA A 29 2.86 -22.90 -2.29
CA ALA A 29 3.86 -23.81 -1.73
C ALA A 29 3.24 -24.84 -0.77
N LEU A 30 2.30 -24.41 0.06
CA LEU A 30 1.57 -25.27 1.00
C LEU A 30 0.73 -26.32 0.26
N LEU A 31 0.01 -25.92 -0.79
CA LEU A 31 -0.78 -26.85 -1.59
C LEU A 31 0.10 -27.79 -2.41
N GLN A 32 1.24 -27.31 -2.93
CA GLN A 32 2.19 -28.20 -3.60
C GLN A 32 2.77 -29.26 -2.67
N LEU A 33 3.05 -28.88 -1.43
CA LEU A 33 3.59 -29.80 -0.44
C LEU A 33 2.58 -30.88 -0.03
N TYR A 34 1.34 -30.51 0.26
CA TYR A 34 0.38 -31.40 0.91
C TYR A 34 -0.72 -31.93 -0.02
N ALA A 35 -0.98 -31.28 -1.15
CA ALA A 35 -2.07 -31.64 -2.06
C ALA A 35 -1.76 -31.34 -3.55
N PRO A 36 -0.63 -31.82 -4.12
CA PRO A 36 -0.15 -31.41 -5.44
C PRO A 36 -1.12 -31.68 -6.60
N HIS A 37 -2.05 -32.62 -6.45
CA HIS A 37 -2.98 -33.04 -7.50
C HIS A 37 -4.43 -32.58 -7.30
N ASP A 38 -4.76 -32.00 -6.14
CA ASP A 38 -6.15 -31.74 -5.73
C ASP A 38 -6.53 -30.25 -5.71
N TYR A 39 -5.77 -29.41 -6.41
CA TYR A 39 -6.02 -27.97 -6.47
C TYR A 39 -5.86 -27.37 -7.86
N LYS A 40 -6.47 -26.19 -8.04
CA LYS A 40 -6.34 -25.34 -9.23
C LYS A 40 -5.99 -23.92 -8.80
N LEU A 41 -5.07 -23.30 -9.53
CA LEU A 41 -4.65 -21.91 -9.32
C LEU A 41 -5.40 -20.97 -10.24
N ILE A 42 -5.98 -19.92 -9.66
CA ILE A 42 -6.72 -18.90 -10.39
C ILE A 42 -6.13 -17.53 -10.04
N PRO A 43 -5.43 -16.85 -10.98
CA PRO A 43 -5.00 -15.48 -10.76
C PRO A 43 -6.24 -14.56 -10.76
N THR A 44 -6.34 -13.71 -9.76
CA THR A 44 -7.43 -12.73 -9.63
C THR A 44 -6.92 -11.37 -9.17
N HIS A 45 -7.69 -10.34 -9.47
CA HIS A 45 -7.49 -8.96 -9.01
C HIS A 45 -8.70 -8.45 -8.20
N ASP A 46 -9.66 -9.33 -7.90
CA ASP A 46 -10.81 -8.99 -7.09
C ASP A 46 -10.39 -8.79 -5.62
N GLU A 47 -10.65 -7.60 -5.08
CA GLU A 47 -10.38 -7.22 -3.69
C GLU A 47 -11.53 -7.53 -2.74
N SER A 48 -12.62 -8.17 -3.22
CA SER A 48 -13.77 -8.54 -2.38
C SER A 48 -13.38 -9.43 -1.19
N PHE A 49 -12.33 -10.24 -1.35
CA PHE A 49 -11.74 -11.05 -0.28
C PHE A 49 -10.23 -10.82 -0.22
N PRO A 50 -9.63 -10.79 0.98
CA PRO A 50 -8.17 -10.70 1.08
C PRO A 50 -7.52 -11.91 0.39
N LEU A 51 -6.58 -11.65 -0.51
CA LEU A 51 -5.75 -12.68 -1.11
C LEU A 51 -4.64 -13.10 -0.12
N PRO A 52 -4.24 -14.37 -0.09
CA PRO A 52 -4.82 -15.51 -0.83
C PRO A 52 -6.15 -15.99 -0.24
N TYR A 53 -7.04 -16.53 -1.08
CA TYR A 53 -8.25 -17.21 -0.59
C TYR A 53 -8.51 -18.55 -1.30
N LEU A 54 -8.99 -19.53 -0.53
CA LEU A 54 -9.30 -20.89 -0.97
C LEU A 54 -10.82 -21.09 -1.00
N VAL A 55 -11.30 -21.68 -2.09
CA VAL A 55 -12.67 -22.16 -2.22
C VAL A 55 -12.64 -23.68 -2.30
N ASP A 56 -13.26 -24.30 -1.31
CA ASP A 56 -13.33 -25.75 -1.16
C ASP A 56 -14.77 -26.15 -0.86
N CYS A 57 -15.46 -26.68 -1.87
CA CYS A 57 -16.91 -26.89 -1.85
C CYS A 57 -17.69 -25.62 -1.46
N THR A 58 -18.16 -25.57 -0.22
CA THR A 58 -18.94 -24.49 0.37
C THR A 58 -18.09 -23.55 1.24
N ALA A 59 -16.89 -23.98 1.64
CA ALA A 59 -15.99 -23.19 2.46
C ALA A 59 -15.24 -22.16 1.60
N ARG A 60 -15.29 -20.90 2.03
CA ARG A 60 -14.46 -19.81 1.50
C ARG A 60 -13.58 -19.30 2.63
N LEU A 61 -12.27 -19.44 2.46
CA LEU A 61 -11.29 -19.15 3.49
C LEU A 61 -10.28 -18.16 2.94
N SER A 62 -9.98 -17.11 3.69
CA SER A 62 -9.02 -16.09 3.29
C SER A 62 -7.87 -16.03 4.30
N GLY A 63 -6.66 -15.80 3.80
CA GLY A 63 -5.43 -15.75 4.58
C GLY A 63 -4.80 -17.13 4.79
N LEU A 64 -3.47 -17.16 4.79
CA LEU A 64 -2.70 -18.40 4.88
C LEU A 64 -3.02 -19.20 6.15
N ASN A 65 -3.06 -18.56 7.31
CA ASN A 65 -3.33 -19.23 8.59
C ASN A 65 -4.68 -19.95 8.62
N ASN A 66 -5.71 -19.38 7.99
CA ASN A 66 -7.02 -20.00 7.88
C ASN A 66 -7.01 -21.18 6.91
N ILE A 67 -6.27 -21.05 5.80
CA ILE A 67 -6.07 -22.14 4.84
C ILE A 67 -5.33 -23.31 5.50
N THR A 68 -4.22 -23.05 6.20
CA THR A 68 -3.45 -24.07 6.93
C THR A 68 -4.31 -24.78 7.98
N ARG A 69 -5.12 -24.04 8.75
CA ARG A 69 -6.04 -24.63 9.72
C ARG A 69 -7.04 -25.58 9.05
N HIS A 70 -7.64 -25.17 7.94
CA HIS A 70 -8.60 -25.99 7.21
C HIS A 70 -7.97 -27.27 6.62
N LEU A 71 -6.73 -27.18 6.12
CA LEU A 71 -5.99 -28.36 5.64
C LEU A 71 -5.65 -29.33 6.78
N LYS A 72 -5.39 -28.82 8.01
CA LYS A 72 -5.25 -29.64 9.22
C LYS A 72 -6.59 -30.30 9.59
N ASP A 73 -7.69 -29.55 9.59
CA ASP A 73 -9.03 -30.06 9.91
C ASP A 73 -9.46 -31.19 8.95
N LYS A 74 -9.11 -31.07 7.66
CA LYS A 74 -9.32 -32.11 6.64
C LYS A 74 -8.34 -33.29 6.72
N ARG A 75 -7.38 -33.28 7.66
CA ARG A 75 -6.30 -34.30 7.80
C ARG A 75 -5.46 -34.47 6.53
N ILE A 76 -5.34 -33.41 5.73
CA ILE A 76 -4.42 -33.35 4.59
C ILE A 76 -3.00 -33.12 5.13
N ILE A 77 -2.86 -32.23 6.11
CA ILE A 77 -1.64 -32.08 6.90
C ILE A 77 -1.69 -33.12 8.02
N GLN A 78 -0.91 -34.19 7.88
CA GLN A 78 -0.82 -35.30 8.85
C GLN A 78 0.43 -35.23 9.72
N GLN A 79 1.22 -34.18 9.59
CA GLN A 79 2.45 -34.02 10.34
C GLN A 79 2.13 -33.72 11.81
N GLU A 80 2.38 -34.71 12.67
CA GLU A 80 2.34 -34.54 14.11
C GLU A 80 3.60 -33.78 14.53
N LEU A 81 3.41 -32.57 15.04
CA LEU A 81 4.49 -31.72 15.56
C LEU A 81 4.49 -31.86 17.08
N ASP A 82 5.69 -31.94 17.66
CA ASP A 82 5.85 -31.86 19.10
C ASP A 82 5.29 -30.51 19.63
N PRO A 83 4.75 -30.43 20.86
CA PRO A 83 4.37 -29.16 21.48
C PRO A 83 5.44 -28.07 21.38
N GLN A 84 6.74 -28.41 21.49
CA GLN A 84 7.82 -27.43 21.32
C GLN A 84 7.91 -26.95 19.87
N GLN A 85 7.92 -27.88 18.91
CA GLN A 85 7.94 -27.54 17.48
C GLN A 85 6.72 -26.72 17.06
N THR A 86 5.57 -26.93 17.69
CA THR A 86 4.36 -26.15 17.44
C THR A 86 4.50 -24.71 17.96
N ALA A 87 5.11 -24.53 19.13
CA ALA A 87 5.41 -23.21 19.67
C ALA A 87 6.45 -22.48 18.81
N ASP A 88 7.52 -23.18 18.42
CA ASP A 88 8.55 -22.66 17.52
C ASP A 88 7.97 -22.28 16.16
N ALA A 89 7.10 -23.12 15.59
CA ALA A 89 6.42 -22.83 14.35
C ALA A 89 5.60 -21.53 14.42
N ALA A 90 4.85 -21.34 15.50
CA ALA A 90 4.05 -20.13 15.71
C ALA A 90 4.94 -18.88 15.89
N ALA A 91 6.06 -19.01 16.61
CA ALA A 91 7.03 -17.95 16.82
C ALA A 91 7.71 -17.55 15.51
N ILE A 92 8.20 -18.52 14.73
CA ILE A 92 8.85 -18.29 13.43
C ILE A 92 7.86 -17.67 12.44
N THR A 93 6.65 -18.21 12.34
CA THR A 93 5.61 -17.66 11.45
C THR A 93 5.34 -16.19 11.79
N SER A 94 5.15 -15.87 13.07
CA SER A 94 4.89 -14.48 13.50
C SER A 94 6.10 -13.56 13.22
N PHE A 95 7.32 -14.06 13.45
CA PHE A 95 8.55 -13.34 13.17
C PHE A 95 8.70 -13.01 11.68
N ILE A 96 8.45 -14.00 10.80
CA ILE A 96 8.53 -13.83 9.35
C ILE A 96 7.44 -12.88 8.86
N GLU A 97 6.17 -13.10 9.23
CA GLU A 97 5.06 -12.26 8.77
C GLU A 97 5.26 -10.79 9.13
N HIS A 98 5.81 -10.50 10.32
CA HIS A 98 6.04 -9.13 10.76
C HIS A 98 7.27 -8.49 10.09
N ASN A 99 8.43 -9.14 10.11
CA ASN A 99 9.69 -8.51 9.70
C ASN A 99 9.95 -8.65 8.19
N ALA A 100 9.61 -9.80 7.60
CA ALA A 100 9.86 -10.04 6.18
C ALA A 100 8.97 -9.17 5.29
N GLN A 101 7.72 -8.92 5.71
CA GLN A 101 6.81 -8.04 4.98
C GLN A 101 7.36 -6.61 4.88
N LEU A 102 7.96 -6.08 5.96
CA LEU A 102 8.57 -4.75 5.96
C LEU A 102 9.72 -4.65 4.96
N LEU A 103 10.59 -5.67 4.89
CA LEU A 103 11.69 -5.70 3.93
C LEU A 103 11.22 -5.80 2.48
N LEU A 104 10.17 -6.60 2.22
CA LEU A 104 9.55 -6.67 0.90
C LEU A 104 8.88 -5.35 0.52
N ASP A 105 8.17 -4.73 1.47
CA ASP A 105 7.53 -3.43 1.27
C ASP A 105 8.54 -2.36 0.88
N ILE A 106 9.66 -2.30 1.60
CA ILE A 106 10.74 -1.34 1.31
C ILE A 106 11.35 -1.60 -0.08
N SER A 107 11.67 -2.86 -0.38
CA SER A 107 12.38 -3.22 -1.61
C SER A 107 11.51 -3.12 -2.87
N LEU A 108 10.24 -3.50 -2.82
CA LEU A 108 9.35 -3.55 -3.99
C LEU A 108 8.49 -2.29 -4.17
N TYR A 109 8.08 -1.61 -3.09
CA TYR A 109 7.07 -0.54 -3.15
C TYR A 109 7.60 0.83 -2.72
N VAL A 110 8.38 0.91 -1.64
CA VAL A 110 8.89 2.20 -1.13
C VAL A 110 10.01 2.73 -2.02
N GLY A 111 10.95 1.87 -2.42
CA GLY A 111 12.03 2.25 -3.34
C GLY A 111 11.49 2.71 -4.69
N PHE A 112 11.64 4.00 -5.00
CA PHE A 112 11.09 4.61 -6.21
C PHE A 112 11.53 3.91 -7.50
N GLU A 113 12.84 3.69 -7.65
CA GLU A 113 13.39 3.06 -8.87
C GLU A 113 12.91 1.61 -9.02
N ASN A 114 12.85 0.85 -7.92
CA ASN A 114 12.36 -0.51 -7.93
C ASN A 114 10.85 -0.56 -8.26
N TYR A 115 10.05 0.33 -7.67
CA TYR A 115 8.63 0.40 -7.94
C TYR A 115 8.35 0.79 -9.39
N ARG A 116 9.00 1.84 -9.90
CA ARG A 116 8.78 2.38 -11.24
C ARG A 116 9.24 1.43 -12.35
N LEU A 117 10.40 0.81 -12.19
CA LEU A 117 11.03 0.00 -13.25
C LEU A 117 10.71 -1.49 -13.18
N ALA A 118 10.39 -2.03 -12.00
CA ALA A 118 10.14 -3.47 -11.83
C ALA A 118 8.70 -3.77 -11.37
N THR A 119 8.27 -3.24 -10.23
CA THR A 119 7.00 -3.62 -9.59
C THR A 119 5.77 -3.15 -10.38
N ARG A 120 5.72 -1.88 -10.79
CA ARG A 120 4.59 -1.32 -11.55
C ARG A 120 4.46 -1.97 -12.93
N PRO A 121 5.53 -2.18 -13.71
CA PRO A 121 5.44 -2.96 -14.96
C PRO A 121 4.98 -4.40 -14.75
N ALA A 122 5.40 -5.07 -13.66
CA ALA A 122 4.91 -6.41 -13.33
C ALA A 122 3.39 -6.41 -13.08
N TYR A 123 2.87 -5.40 -12.37
CA TYR A 123 1.42 -5.22 -12.22
C TYR A 123 0.72 -4.98 -13.56
N SER A 124 1.28 -4.13 -14.42
CA SER A 124 0.72 -3.85 -15.75
C SER A 124 0.57 -5.09 -16.64
N GLN A 125 1.41 -6.11 -16.43
CA GLN A 125 1.32 -7.38 -17.18
C GLN A 125 0.19 -8.28 -16.68
N ILE A 126 -0.07 -8.30 -15.37
CA ILE A 126 -1.03 -9.22 -14.75
C ILE A 126 -2.44 -8.64 -14.60
N LEU A 127 -2.56 -7.32 -14.46
CA LEU A 127 -3.83 -6.65 -14.18
C LEU A 127 -4.49 -6.13 -15.47
N PRO A 128 -5.84 -6.08 -15.49
CA PRO A 128 -6.55 -5.38 -16.55
C PRO A 128 -6.31 -3.87 -16.48
N TRP A 129 -6.58 -3.19 -17.60
CA TRP A 129 -6.31 -1.75 -17.77
C TRP A 129 -6.89 -0.86 -16.67
N HIS A 130 -8.08 -1.17 -16.14
CA HIS A 130 -8.76 -0.34 -15.13
C HIS A 130 -8.13 -0.50 -13.74
N ALA A 131 -7.77 -1.73 -13.36
CA ALA A 131 -7.21 -2.04 -12.05
C ALA A 131 -5.76 -1.54 -11.89
N ASN A 132 -5.05 -1.31 -13.00
CA ASN A 132 -3.69 -0.77 -13.00
C ASN A 132 -3.55 0.63 -12.42
N TYR A 133 -4.64 1.42 -12.40
CA TYR A 133 -4.61 2.79 -11.87
C TYR A 133 -4.98 2.88 -10.40
N THR A 134 -5.61 1.86 -9.84
CA THR A 134 -6.08 1.86 -8.45
C THR A 134 -5.24 0.95 -7.57
N LEU A 135 -5.02 -0.31 -7.98
CA LEU A 135 -4.40 -1.33 -7.12
C LEU A 135 -2.93 -1.04 -6.79
N PRO A 136 -2.03 -0.81 -7.77
CA PRO A 136 -0.62 -0.60 -7.45
C PRO A 136 -0.37 0.64 -6.56
N PRO A 137 -1.00 1.81 -6.81
CA PRO A 137 -0.91 2.96 -5.90
C PRO A 137 -1.44 2.65 -4.49
N GLN A 138 -2.56 1.94 -4.36
CA GLN A 138 -3.10 1.53 -3.06
C GLN A 138 -2.13 0.61 -2.31
N LYS A 139 -1.54 -0.37 -2.99
CA LYS A 139 -0.52 -1.27 -2.41
C LYS A 139 0.74 -0.50 -1.99
N ARG A 140 1.20 0.45 -2.82
CA ARG A 140 2.34 1.33 -2.50
C ARG A 140 2.06 2.17 -1.25
N ASN A 141 0.89 2.78 -1.16
CA ASN A 141 0.49 3.58 -0.01
C ASN A 141 0.41 2.73 1.27
N ALA A 142 -0.17 1.53 1.19
CA ALA A 142 -0.22 0.61 2.32
C ALA A 142 1.18 0.18 2.80
N ALA A 143 2.11 -0.06 1.86
CA ALA A 143 3.51 -0.37 2.18
C ALA A 143 4.25 0.82 2.82
N ARG A 144 4.02 2.05 2.32
CA ARG A 144 4.56 3.28 2.93
C ARG A 144 4.08 3.45 4.37
N LEU A 145 2.78 3.31 4.61
CA LEU A 145 2.19 3.41 5.96
C LEU A 145 2.79 2.37 6.93
N ARG A 146 3.02 1.14 6.47
CA ARG A 146 3.65 0.10 7.31
C ARG A 146 5.11 0.41 7.64
N THR A 147 5.82 1.09 6.77
CA THR A 147 7.29 1.33 6.89
C THR A 147 7.65 2.73 7.37
N GLU A 148 6.66 3.60 7.57
CA GLU A 148 6.83 5.01 7.97
C GLU A 148 7.67 5.14 9.26
N HIS A 149 7.39 4.30 10.25
CA HIS A 149 8.07 4.29 11.55
C HIS A 149 9.57 3.96 11.47
N LEU A 150 10.04 3.36 10.37
CA LEU A 150 11.45 2.99 10.18
C LEU A 150 12.31 4.19 9.71
N GLY A 151 11.68 5.30 9.33
CA GLY A 151 12.39 6.50 8.86
C GLY A 151 13.22 6.25 7.59
N VAL A 152 12.72 5.36 6.72
CA VAL A 152 13.30 4.97 5.43
C VAL A 152 12.70 5.80 4.28
N SER A 153 11.83 6.77 4.60
CA SER A 153 11.17 7.69 3.66
C SER A 153 12.15 8.50 2.80
N SER A 154 13.40 8.67 3.25
CA SER A 154 14.46 9.39 2.51
C SER A 154 14.97 8.65 1.27
N ILE A 155 14.63 7.37 1.09
CA ILE A 155 14.97 6.58 -0.12
C ILE A 155 14.03 6.91 -1.27
N ASP A 156 12.83 7.38 -0.94
CA ASP A 156 11.83 7.74 -1.93
C ASP A 156 12.11 9.17 -2.42
N VAL A 157 12.61 9.30 -3.65
CA VAL A 157 12.88 10.60 -4.28
C VAL A 157 11.60 11.43 -4.41
N ASP A 158 10.42 10.79 -4.45
CA ASP A 158 9.11 11.46 -4.45
C ASP A 158 8.87 12.27 -3.15
N ASN A 159 9.41 11.84 -2.00
CA ASN A 159 9.19 12.53 -0.71
C ASN A 159 10.02 13.81 -0.57
N VAL A 160 11.07 14.01 -1.37
CA VAL A 160 11.88 15.24 -1.33
C VAL A 160 11.05 16.46 -1.78
N HIS A 161 9.95 16.23 -2.51
CA HIS A 161 9.00 17.26 -2.89
C HIS A 161 7.82 17.41 -1.92
N GLU A 162 7.42 16.35 -1.21
CA GLU A 162 6.33 16.42 -0.21
C GLU A 162 6.79 17.04 1.12
N ASP A 163 8.04 16.75 1.56
CA ASP A 163 8.57 17.17 2.87
C ASP A 163 9.01 18.66 2.92
N MET A 164 8.82 19.40 1.83
CA MET A 164 9.02 20.86 1.78
C MET A 164 7.75 21.65 2.08
N SER A 165 6.59 20.99 2.19
CA SER A 165 5.29 21.65 2.43
C SER A 165 4.98 21.90 3.91
N ASN A 166 5.60 21.14 4.83
CA ASN A 166 5.40 21.25 6.28
C ASN A 166 6.49 22.05 7.01
N ARG A 167 7.42 22.69 6.28
CA ARG A 167 8.34 23.64 6.89
C ARG A 167 7.60 24.96 7.10
N PRO A 168 7.50 25.49 8.34
CA PRO A 168 6.96 26.83 8.54
C PRO A 168 7.82 27.82 7.74
N GLU A 169 7.19 28.60 6.86
CA GLU A 169 7.87 29.68 6.14
C GLU A 169 8.50 30.63 7.17
N GLY A 170 9.84 30.65 7.23
CA GLY A 170 10.60 31.52 8.15
C GLY A 170 11.59 30.82 9.10
N PHE A 171 11.65 29.49 9.14
CA PHE A 171 12.65 28.79 9.98
C PHE A 171 14.04 28.62 9.32
N ASP A 172 14.32 29.31 8.21
CA ASP A 172 15.67 29.41 7.59
C ASP A 172 16.54 30.54 8.19
N GLY A 173 16.18 31.02 9.39
CA GLY A 173 16.54 32.36 9.86
C GLY A 173 17.24 32.51 11.20
N VAL A 174 17.57 31.45 11.94
CA VAL A 174 18.26 31.60 13.25
C VAL A 174 19.54 30.75 13.26
N GLY A 175 20.62 31.33 12.74
CA GLY A 175 21.95 30.69 12.70
C GLY A 175 22.81 30.99 11.48
N LYS A 176 22.51 32.01 10.67
CA LYS A 176 23.35 32.36 9.51
C LYS A 176 24.60 33.17 9.90
N GLU A 177 25.57 32.48 10.50
CA GLU A 177 27.00 32.78 10.27
C GLU A 177 27.58 31.87 9.17
N GLN A 178 26.77 31.51 8.16
CA GLN A 178 27.18 30.67 7.03
C GLN A 178 28.42 31.20 6.28
N LYS A 179 28.67 32.52 6.30
CA LYS A 179 29.85 33.11 5.65
C LYS A 179 31.14 32.93 6.47
N PHE A 180 31.06 32.98 7.80
CA PHE A 180 32.22 32.81 8.67
C PHE A 180 32.57 31.32 8.84
N GLU A 181 31.56 30.47 8.98
CA GLU A 181 31.73 29.01 9.01
C GLU A 181 32.25 28.47 7.67
N ALA A 182 31.73 28.93 6.53
CA ALA A 182 32.24 28.50 5.22
C ALA A 182 33.68 28.98 4.95
N ALA A 183 34.05 30.17 5.42
CA ALA A 183 35.43 30.67 5.31
C ALA A 183 36.40 29.91 6.23
N THR A 184 35.93 29.55 7.43
CA THR A 184 36.69 28.77 8.42
C THR A 184 36.83 27.31 7.98
N GLN A 185 35.77 26.71 7.44
CA GLN A 185 35.80 25.36 6.85
C GLN A 185 36.70 25.28 5.61
N LYS A 186 36.69 26.30 4.74
CA LYS A 186 37.62 26.36 3.59
C LYS A 186 39.08 26.44 4.00
N ARG A 187 39.40 27.16 5.08
CA ARG A 187 40.77 27.23 5.63
C ARG A 187 41.16 25.96 6.39
N ALA A 188 40.21 25.34 7.10
CA ALA A 188 40.44 24.09 7.82
C ALA A 188 40.63 22.88 6.88
N SER A 189 39.88 22.80 5.77
CA SER A 189 39.98 21.71 4.80
C SER A 189 41.26 21.74 3.95
N LEU A 190 41.91 22.90 3.84
CA LEU A 190 43.22 23.04 3.19
C LEU A 190 44.39 22.59 4.07
N LEU A 191 44.25 22.65 5.39
CA LEU A 191 45.29 22.30 6.37
C LEU A 191 45.17 20.85 6.86
N LEU A 192 43.95 20.36 7.01
CA LEU A 192 43.65 18.96 7.28
C LEU A 192 43.21 18.33 5.97
N GLY A 193 44.12 17.61 5.30
CA GLY A 193 43.77 16.78 4.14
C GLY A 193 42.62 15.86 4.53
N GLY A 194 41.40 16.25 4.13
CA GLY A 194 40.16 15.69 4.63
C GLY A 194 39.98 14.27 4.15
N LYS A 195 40.52 13.30 4.88
CA LYS A 195 40.08 11.91 4.76
C LYS A 195 38.60 11.91 5.08
N GLU A 196 37.76 11.53 4.12
CA GLU A 196 36.33 11.36 4.33
C GLU A 196 36.15 10.42 5.53
N THR A 197 35.76 10.98 6.67
CA THR A 197 35.51 10.17 7.87
C THR A 197 34.20 9.42 7.68
N LEU A 198 34.06 8.25 8.31
CA LEU A 198 32.78 7.52 8.32
C LEU A 198 31.62 8.42 8.75
N ARG A 199 31.87 9.38 9.66
CA ARG A 199 30.90 10.39 10.07
C ARG A 199 30.48 11.33 8.94
N SER A 200 31.40 11.82 8.11
CA SER A 200 31.06 12.68 6.96
C SER A 200 30.38 11.92 5.82
N LEU A 201 30.66 10.62 5.65
CA LEU A 201 29.95 9.75 4.70
C LEU A 201 28.54 9.41 5.18
N LEU A 202 28.37 9.12 6.48
CA LEU A 202 27.07 8.87 7.11
C LEU A 202 26.19 10.13 7.22
N GLN A 203 26.77 11.32 7.12
CA GLN A 203 26.00 12.56 7.02
C GLN A 203 25.29 12.70 5.66
N ARG A 204 25.72 11.97 4.62
CA ARG A 204 24.99 11.94 3.34
C ARG A 204 23.76 11.04 3.48
N PRO A 205 22.56 11.52 3.12
CA PRO A 205 21.32 10.78 3.34
C PRO A 205 21.27 9.46 2.56
N GLU A 206 21.92 9.39 1.40
CA GLU A 206 21.98 8.19 0.54
C GLU A 206 22.71 7.03 1.24
N TYR A 207 23.93 7.26 1.74
CA TYR A 207 24.69 6.22 2.44
C TYR A 207 24.03 5.86 3.77
N ALA A 208 23.56 6.85 4.53
CA ALA A 208 22.84 6.60 5.78
C ALA A 208 21.64 5.66 5.59
N ALA A 209 20.87 5.87 4.52
CA ALA A 209 19.74 5.01 4.20
C ALA A 209 20.18 3.59 3.84
N ILE A 210 21.24 3.41 3.04
CA ILE A 210 21.79 2.08 2.72
C ILE A 210 22.27 1.35 3.98
N PHE A 211 22.96 2.05 4.90
CA PHE A 211 23.37 1.45 6.17
C PHE A 211 22.17 1.01 7.02
N LYS A 212 21.12 1.84 7.11
CA LYS A 212 19.87 1.46 7.79
C LYS A 212 19.22 0.24 7.14
N LEU A 213 19.15 0.19 5.81
CA LEU A 213 18.58 -0.94 5.07
C LEU A 213 19.35 -2.24 5.35
N ASN A 214 20.68 -2.18 5.31
CA ASN A 214 21.51 -3.34 5.63
C ASN A 214 21.33 -3.78 7.08
N ALA A 215 21.22 -2.85 8.04
CA ALA A 215 20.92 -3.19 9.43
C ALA A 215 19.55 -3.85 9.58
N LEU A 216 18.51 -3.38 8.86
CA LEU A 216 17.19 -4.00 8.87
C LEU A 216 17.20 -5.40 8.26
N ALA A 217 17.92 -5.60 7.15
CA ALA A 217 18.11 -6.92 6.57
C ALA A 217 18.89 -7.85 7.51
N ASP A 218 19.94 -7.35 8.15
CA ASP A 218 20.75 -8.11 9.10
C ASP A 218 19.90 -8.58 10.29
N ASN A 219 19.09 -7.70 10.87
CA ASN A 219 18.17 -8.03 11.96
C ASN A 219 17.13 -9.12 11.61
N PHE A 220 16.85 -9.32 10.32
CA PHE A 220 15.93 -10.38 9.86
C PHE A 220 16.67 -11.66 9.48
N PHE A 221 17.73 -11.55 8.68
CA PHE A 221 18.45 -12.69 8.14
C PHE A 221 19.34 -13.39 9.17
N GLU A 222 19.92 -12.65 10.12
CA GLU A 222 20.80 -13.23 11.14
C GLU A 222 20.04 -14.20 12.07
N PRO A 223 18.92 -13.80 12.72
CA PRO A 223 18.13 -14.74 13.52
C PRO A 223 17.63 -15.93 12.68
N LEU A 224 17.18 -15.70 11.45
CA LEU A 224 16.66 -16.77 10.62
C LEU A 224 17.76 -17.78 10.21
N GLN A 225 18.97 -17.31 9.95
CA GLN A 225 20.10 -18.18 9.66
C GLN A 225 20.56 -18.95 10.90
N ASP A 226 20.55 -18.31 12.07
CA ASP A 226 20.90 -18.95 13.34
C ASP A 226 19.88 -20.04 13.71
N MET A 227 18.59 -19.77 13.49
CA MET A 227 17.51 -20.75 13.68
C MET A 227 17.61 -21.93 12.71
N LEU A 228 17.99 -21.67 11.45
CA LEU A 228 18.26 -22.73 10.49
C LEU A 228 19.48 -23.55 10.93
N GLY A 229 20.54 -22.90 11.42
CA GLY A 229 21.75 -23.58 11.91
C GLY A 229 22.24 -24.63 10.91
N GLU A 230 22.59 -25.82 11.41
CA GLU A 230 22.93 -27.01 10.59
C GLU A 230 21.72 -27.84 10.14
N LYS A 231 20.50 -27.40 10.45
CA LYS A 231 19.27 -28.15 10.14
C LYS A 231 18.96 -28.06 8.65
N THR A 232 18.32 -29.11 8.13
CA THR A 232 17.82 -29.13 6.75
C THR A 232 16.62 -28.20 6.60
N TYR A 233 15.70 -28.20 7.56
CA TYR A 233 14.50 -27.36 7.61
C TYR A 233 14.41 -26.62 8.95
N LEU A 234 13.60 -25.56 9.03
CA LEU A 234 13.56 -24.68 10.21
C LEU A 234 13.15 -25.40 11.50
N LEU A 235 12.26 -26.39 11.40
CA LEU A 235 11.76 -27.17 12.54
C LEU A 235 12.48 -28.50 12.78
N ASP A 236 13.60 -28.74 12.08
CA ASP A 236 14.36 -29.99 12.14
C ASP A 236 13.52 -31.25 11.85
N THR A 237 12.61 -31.15 10.89
CA THR A 237 11.72 -32.23 10.47
C THR A 237 12.28 -32.96 9.25
N GLU A 238 11.88 -34.21 8.98
CA GLU A 238 12.36 -34.93 7.78
C GLU A 238 11.85 -34.33 6.46
N ARG A 239 10.68 -33.67 6.51
CA ARG A 239 10.00 -33.03 5.38
C ARG A 239 9.82 -31.54 5.66
N PRO A 240 9.74 -30.69 4.61
CA PRO A 240 9.41 -29.29 4.80
C PRO A 240 8.05 -29.15 5.48
N SER A 241 7.93 -28.15 6.34
CA SER A 241 6.72 -27.82 7.07
C SER A 241 6.00 -26.61 6.45
N ALA A 242 4.79 -26.32 6.94
CA ALA A 242 4.07 -25.08 6.56
C ALA A 242 4.88 -23.80 6.82
N VAL A 243 5.77 -23.81 7.83
CA VAL A 243 6.66 -22.69 8.15
C VAL A 243 7.75 -22.54 7.09
N ASP A 244 8.30 -23.64 6.59
CA ASP A 244 9.28 -23.63 5.51
C ASP A 244 8.67 -23.13 4.19
N CYS A 245 7.40 -23.46 3.92
CA CYS A 245 6.65 -22.90 2.79
C CYS A 245 6.53 -21.38 2.89
N LEU A 246 6.23 -20.85 4.10
CA LEU A 246 6.13 -19.43 4.36
C LEU A 246 7.50 -18.74 4.22
N ALA A 247 8.53 -19.28 4.85
CA ALA A 247 9.88 -18.75 4.78
C ALA A 247 10.39 -18.70 3.33
N THR A 248 10.22 -19.80 2.59
CA THR A 248 10.60 -19.86 1.17
C THR A 248 9.86 -18.84 0.34
N ALA A 249 8.56 -18.63 0.58
CA ALA A 249 7.79 -17.65 -0.15
C ALA A 249 8.33 -16.22 0.03
N TYR A 250 8.54 -15.78 1.26
CA TYR A 250 9.12 -14.46 1.54
C TYR A 250 10.54 -14.34 1.00
N LEU A 251 11.42 -15.30 1.29
CA LEU A 251 12.81 -15.28 0.84
C LEU A 251 12.95 -15.35 -0.69
N SER A 252 12.05 -16.06 -1.36
CA SER A 252 12.04 -16.14 -2.84
C SER A 252 11.78 -14.78 -3.47
N LEU A 253 10.83 -14.00 -2.94
CA LEU A 253 10.57 -12.63 -3.37
C LEU A 253 11.70 -11.66 -3.00
N MET A 254 12.54 -12.00 -2.02
CA MET A 254 13.75 -11.23 -1.73
C MET A 254 14.92 -11.55 -2.66
N LEU A 255 14.96 -12.76 -3.23
CA LEU A 255 16.13 -13.29 -3.97
C LEU A 255 16.00 -13.20 -5.49
N PHE A 256 14.85 -13.60 -6.03
CA PHE A 256 14.67 -13.81 -7.47
C PHE A 256 14.34 -12.55 -8.27
N PRO A 257 13.61 -11.54 -7.73
CA PRO A 257 13.35 -10.32 -8.49
C PRO A 257 14.62 -9.61 -8.94
N LYS A 258 14.68 -9.32 -10.24
CA LYS A 258 15.74 -8.50 -10.84
C LYS A 258 15.38 -7.03 -10.68
N LEU A 259 15.81 -6.44 -9.56
CA LEU A 259 15.53 -5.05 -9.22
C LEU A 259 16.70 -4.14 -9.62
N PRO A 260 16.46 -2.88 -10.02
CA PRO A 260 17.52 -1.89 -10.24
C PRO A 260 18.41 -1.69 -8.99
N GLN A 261 17.79 -1.66 -7.81
CA GLN A 261 18.48 -1.63 -6.52
C GLN A 261 18.28 -2.98 -5.83
N ASP A 262 19.27 -3.86 -5.95
CA ASP A 262 19.22 -5.26 -5.52
C ASP A 262 19.85 -5.52 -4.15
N TRP A 263 19.88 -4.51 -3.28
CA TRP A 263 20.56 -4.57 -1.96
C TRP A 263 20.15 -5.78 -1.14
N LEU A 264 18.86 -6.14 -1.12
CA LEU A 264 18.33 -7.25 -0.34
C LEU A 264 18.83 -8.61 -0.84
N ALA A 265 18.75 -8.83 -2.16
CA ALA A 265 19.24 -10.05 -2.80
C ALA A 265 20.76 -10.17 -2.68
N THR A 266 21.48 -9.05 -2.85
CA THR A 266 22.93 -8.99 -2.73
C THR A 266 23.40 -9.30 -1.31
N THR A 267 22.74 -8.75 -0.28
CA THR A 267 23.04 -9.04 1.12
C THR A 267 22.82 -10.51 1.44
N MET A 268 21.70 -11.10 0.98
CA MET A 268 21.44 -12.53 1.18
C MET A 268 22.48 -13.43 0.48
N ARG A 269 22.83 -13.13 -0.79
CA ARG A 269 23.83 -13.92 -1.54
C ARG A 269 25.25 -13.78 -0.98
N ARG A 270 25.63 -12.61 -0.45
CA ARG A 270 26.99 -12.35 0.03
C ARG A 270 27.21 -12.81 1.47
N LYS A 271 26.33 -12.40 2.38
CA LYS A 271 26.47 -12.62 3.82
C LYS A 271 25.77 -13.89 4.30
N TYR A 272 24.58 -14.18 3.75
CA TYR A 272 23.71 -15.27 4.21
C TYR A 272 23.56 -16.40 3.18
N LYS A 273 24.71 -16.94 2.73
CA LYS A 273 24.78 -17.96 1.66
C LYS A 273 23.95 -19.21 1.95
N ARG A 274 23.84 -19.60 3.22
CA ARG A 274 23.05 -20.76 3.66
C ARG A 274 21.56 -20.55 3.42
N LEU A 275 21.04 -19.37 3.79
CA LEU A 275 19.66 -18.99 3.53
C LEU A 275 19.36 -18.91 2.03
N ALA A 276 20.30 -18.38 1.24
CA ALA A 276 20.17 -18.37 -0.22
C ALA A 276 20.07 -19.80 -0.78
N ALA A 277 20.97 -20.70 -0.38
CA ALA A 277 20.95 -22.10 -0.81
C ALA A 277 19.69 -22.84 -0.35
N TYR A 278 19.24 -22.61 0.89
CA TYR A 278 17.98 -23.13 1.43
C TYR A 278 16.78 -22.71 0.57
N THR A 279 16.70 -21.42 0.22
CA THR A 279 15.62 -20.85 -0.60
C THR A 279 15.62 -21.44 -2.00
N GLU A 280 16.79 -21.52 -2.66
CA GLU A 280 16.91 -22.08 -4.00
C GLU A 280 16.55 -23.58 -4.04
N ARG A 281 16.94 -24.33 -3.00
CA ARG A 281 16.60 -25.75 -2.87
C ARG A 281 15.09 -25.95 -2.73
N LEU A 282 14.45 -25.27 -1.79
CA LEU A 282 13.00 -25.39 -1.57
C LEU A 282 12.18 -24.87 -2.75
N HIS A 283 12.63 -23.80 -3.41
CA HIS A 283 11.99 -23.31 -4.63
C HIS A 283 11.97 -24.38 -5.74
N LYS A 284 13.07 -25.14 -5.89
CA LYS A 284 13.17 -26.24 -6.86
C LYS A 284 12.35 -27.46 -6.42
N GLU A 285 12.44 -27.84 -5.15
CA GLU A 285 11.71 -28.99 -4.58
C GLU A 285 10.19 -28.82 -4.69
N LEU A 286 9.69 -27.62 -4.37
CA LEU A 286 8.27 -27.29 -4.44
C LEU A 286 7.82 -26.84 -5.84
N THR A 287 8.72 -26.82 -6.83
CA THR A 287 8.44 -26.45 -8.24
C THR A 287 7.73 -25.11 -8.40
N LEU A 288 8.16 -24.11 -7.64
CA LEU A 288 7.52 -22.78 -7.58
C LEU A 288 7.89 -21.86 -8.75
N ALA A 289 8.47 -22.38 -9.84
CA ALA A 289 8.79 -21.57 -11.00
C ALA A 289 7.53 -21.31 -11.84
N ALA A 290 7.27 -20.04 -12.17
CA ALA A 290 6.15 -19.64 -13.01
C ALA A 290 6.59 -18.63 -14.07
N ASN A 291 6.24 -18.90 -15.32
CA ASN A 291 6.40 -17.96 -16.42
C ASN A 291 5.12 -17.13 -16.57
N VAL A 292 5.26 -15.81 -16.58
CA VAL A 292 4.14 -14.86 -16.68
C VAL A 292 3.40 -15.04 -18.02
N GLU A 293 4.13 -15.22 -19.12
CA GLU A 293 3.54 -15.30 -20.46
C GLU A 293 2.63 -16.52 -20.62
N ASP A 294 3.08 -17.68 -20.11
CA ASP A 294 2.33 -18.93 -20.17
C ASP A 294 1.05 -18.86 -19.33
N VAL A 295 1.13 -18.24 -18.14
CA VAL A 295 -0.05 -18.05 -17.27
C VAL A 295 -1.05 -17.08 -17.88
N LEU A 296 -0.56 -15.99 -18.50
CA LEU A 296 -1.42 -15.06 -19.22
C LEU A 296 -2.08 -15.73 -20.44
N ALA A 297 -1.38 -16.60 -21.16
CA ALA A 297 -1.95 -17.38 -22.25
C ALA A 297 -3.09 -18.29 -21.74
N VAL A 298 -2.88 -18.98 -20.62
CA VAL A 298 -3.92 -19.77 -19.95
C VAL A 298 -5.12 -18.90 -19.58
N SER A 299 -4.91 -17.70 -19.04
CA SER A 299 -5.99 -16.80 -18.64
C SER A 299 -6.87 -16.31 -19.81
N ARG A 300 -6.34 -16.32 -21.04
CA ARG A 300 -7.05 -15.93 -22.27
C ARG A 300 -7.88 -17.06 -22.86
N CYS A 301 -7.70 -18.30 -22.43
CA CYS A 301 -8.49 -19.45 -22.90
C CYS A 301 -9.96 -19.29 -22.51
N ARG A 302 -10.87 -19.64 -23.42
CA ARG A 302 -12.32 -19.48 -23.20
C ARG A 302 -12.89 -20.62 -22.38
N SER A 303 -12.38 -21.84 -22.60
CA SER A 303 -12.82 -23.04 -21.90
C SER A 303 -11.75 -23.58 -20.95
N PRO A 304 -12.14 -24.21 -19.82
CA PRO A 304 -11.19 -24.84 -18.90
C PRO A 304 -10.49 -26.06 -19.53
N GLU A 305 -11.10 -26.66 -20.56
CA GLU A 305 -10.55 -27.79 -21.31
C GLU A 305 -9.41 -27.35 -22.23
N GLU A 306 -9.58 -26.23 -22.95
CA GLU A 306 -8.50 -25.59 -23.73
C GLU A 306 -7.32 -25.22 -22.83
N ALA A 307 -7.59 -24.64 -21.66
CA ALA A 307 -6.56 -24.32 -20.68
C ALA A 307 -5.80 -25.57 -20.22
N HIS A 308 -6.48 -26.69 -19.98
CA HIS A 308 -5.84 -27.96 -19.63
C HIS A 308 -5.02 -28.53 -20.80
N ALA A 309 -5.49 -28.41 -22.04
CA ALA A 309 -4.74 -28.85 -23.21
C ALA A 309 -3.46 -28.02 -23.41
N TYR A 310 -3.54 -26.70 -23.26
CA TYR A 310 -2.40 -25.80 -23.31
C TYR A 310 -1.40 -26.08 -22.19
N TRP A 311 -1.90 -26.27 -20.96
CA TRP A 311 -1.09 -26.63 -19.80
C TRP A 311 -0.28 -27.92 -20.04
N LYS A 312 -0.92 -28.97 -20.58
CA LYS A 312 -0.25 -30.22 -20.95
C LYS A 312 0.79 -30.03 -22.06
N ALA A 313 0.46 -29.21 -23.07
CA ALA A 313 1.36 -28.95 -24.20
C ALA A 313 2.63 -28.22 -23.76
N GLN A 314 2.50 -27.22 -22.89
CA GLN A 314 3.62 -26.41 -22.40
C GLN A 314 4.36 -27.03 -21.20
N LYS A 315 3.91 -28.19 -20.69
CA LYS A 315 4.49 -28.88 -19.52
C LYS A 315 4.65 -27.93 -18.32
N MET A 316 3.63 -27.12 -18.06
CA MET A 316 3.67 -26.19 -16.93
C MET A 316 3.68 -26.96 -15.60
N LEU A 317 4.45 -26.48 -14.63
CA LEU A 317 4.65 -27.16 -13.34
C LEU A 317 3.44 -27.03 -12.41
N LEU A 318 2.76 -25.88 -12.43
CA LEU A 318 1.64 -25.57 -11.53
C LEU A 318 0.29 -25.73 -12.24
N PRO A 319 -0.78 -26.16 -11.56
CA PRO A 319 -2.10 -26.41 -12.16
C PRO A 319 -2.89 -25.11 -12.35
N TRP A 320 -2.54 -24.34 -13.37
CA TRP A 320 -3.22 -23.09 -13.71
C TRP A 320 -4.61 -23.31 -14.30
N SER A 321 -5.54 -22.43 -13.96
CA SER A 321 -6.90 -22.44 -14.48
C SER A 321 -7.36 -21.02 -14.82
N THR A 322 -8.29 -20.92 -15.76
CA THR A 322 -8.87 -19.65 -16.19
C THR A 322 -9.70 -19.04 -15.07
N ALA A 323 -9.55 -17.73 -14.85
CA ALA A 323 -10.54 -16.96 -14.13
C ALA A 323 -11.77 -16.75 -15.03
N SER A 324 -12.95 -16.63 -14.43
CA SER A 324 -14.11 -16.12 -15.17
C SER A 324 -13.79 -14.70 -15.61
N SER A 325 -13.86 -14.42 -16.92
CA SER A 325 -13.61 -13.07 -17.43
C SER A 325 -14.67 -12.13 -16.87
N PRO A 326 -14.29 -11.00 -16.23
CA PRO A 326 -15.28 -10.09 -15.65
C PRO A 326 -16.15 -9.51 -16.75
N THR A 327 -17.45 -9.44 -16.47
CA THR A 327 -18.40 -8.74 -17.35
C THR A 327 -18.04 -7.25 -17.37
N MET A 328 -18.24 -6.55 -18.49
CA MET A 328 -17.94 -5.10 -18.56
C MET A 328 -18.63 -4.27 -17.48
N SER A 329 -19.83 -4.69 -17.04
CA SER A 329 -20.53 -4.09 -15.90
C SER A 329 -19.77 -4.26 -14.57
N GLU A 330 -19.22 -5.45 -14.33
CA GLU A 330 -18.43 -5.75 -13.13
C GLU A 330 -17.13 -4.95 -13.12
N ALA A 331 -16.49 -4.77 -14.28
CA ALA A 331 -15.31 -3.93 -14.43
C ALA A 331 -15.59 -2.44 -14.17
N LEU A 332 -16.73 -1.92 -14.65
CA LEU A 332 -17.15 -0.54 -14.36
C LEU A 332 -17.51 -0.38 -12.87
N GLN A 333 -18.16 -1.37 -12.28
CA GLN A 333 -18.48 -1.36 -10.85
C GLN A 333 -17.23 -1.40 -9.98
N SER A 334 -16.24 -2.26 -10.30
CA SER A 334 -14.98 -2.34 -9.55
C SER A 334 -14.19 -1.05 -9.66
N PHE A 335 -14.14 -0.45 -10.85
CA PHE A 335 -13.51 0.85 -11.07
C PHE A 335 -14.21 1.97 -10.27
N GLY A 336 -15.55 2.02 -10.31
CA GLY A 336 -16.33 3.00 -9.54
C GLY A 336 -16.12 2.88 -8.03
N ILE A 337 -16.06 1.64 -7.51
CA ILE A 337 -15.74 1.37 -6.09
C ILE A 337 -14.31 1.82 -5.77
N GLY A 338 -13.35 1.54 -6.66
CA GLY A 338 -11.96 1.95 -6.51
C GLY A 338 -11.80 3.47 -6.40
N LEU A 339 -12.48 4.23 -7.29
CA LEU A 339 -12.52 5.70 -7.23
C LEU A 339 -13.21 6.20 -5.96
N TRP A 340 -14.34 5.60 -5.58
CA TRP A 340 -15.06 5.97 -4.36
C TRP A 340 -14.20 5.83 -3.11
N ASN A 341 -13.41 4.75 -3.04
CA ASN A 341 -12.51 4.50 -1.91
C ASN A 341 -11.34 5.48 -1.83
N GLN A 342 -11.00 6.18 -2.91
CA GLN A 342 -9.96 7.22 -2.91
C GLN A 342 -10.47 8.57 -2.41
N ILE A 343 -11.78 8.77 -2.28
CA ILE A 343 -12.34 10.03 -1.80
C ILE A 343 -12.12 10.13 -0.28
N PRO A 344 -11.45 11.19 0.22
CA PRO A 344 -11.25 11.39 1.65
C PRO A 344 -12.58 11.35 2.41
N ILE A 345 -12.60 10.72 3.60
CA ILE A 345 -13.74 10.65 4.53
C ILE A 345 -14.89 9.72 4.05
N LEU A 346 -15.16 9.63 2.75
CA LEU A 346 -16.21 8.77 2.18
C LEU A 346 -15.74 7.35 1.86
N GLY A 347 -14.44 7.19 1.56
CA GLY A 347 -13.84 5.90 1.30
C GLY A 347 -13.74 5.05 2.57
N GLN A 348 -14.18 3.79 2.47
CA GLN A 348 -13.93 2.77 3.49
C GLN A 348 -12.96 1.73 2.92
N PRO A 349 -11.64 2.04 2.85
CA PRO A 349 -10.67 1.16 2.20
C PRO A 349 -10.56 -0.21 2.89
N ASN A 350 -10.81 -0.28 4.20
CA ASN A 350 -10.71 -1.51 4.99
C ASN A 350 -12.10 -1.91 5.53
N LYS A 351 -12.92 -2.56 4.71
CA LYS A 351 -14.12 -3.23 5.21
C LYS A 351 -13.71 -4.55 5.85
N LEU A 352 -13.74 -4.60 7.18
CA LEU A 352 -13.57 -5.86 7.91
C LEU A 352 -14.78 -6.77 7.64
N HIS A 353 -14.56 -7.83 6.84
CA HIS A 353 -15.57 -8.87 6.63
C HIS A 353 -15.63 -9.78 7.86
N LEU A 354 -16.39 -9.37 8.86
CA LEU A 354 -16.65 -10.20 10.03
C LEU A 354 -17.61 -11.34 9.63
N ARG A 355 -17.19 -12.58 9.87
CA ARG A 355 -17.96 -13.80 9.56
C ARG A 355 -19.37 -13.82 10.15
N ASN A 356 -19.58 -13.10 11.26
CA ASN A 356 -20.85 -12.98 11.99
C ASN A 356 -21.17 -11.52 12.35
N ALA A 357 -21.10 -10.58 11.40
CA ALA A 357 -21.56 -9.22 11.67
C ALA A 357 -23.09 -9.22 11.91
N LYS A 358 -23.53 -8.75 13.08
CA LYS A 358 -24.92 -8.32 13.25
C LYS A 358 -25.17 -7.16 12.29
N TRP A 359 -26.08 -7.34 11.36
CA TRP A 359 -26.41 -6.31 10.37
C TRP A 359 -27.03 -5.11 11.10
N HIS A 360 -26.23 -4.07 11.32
CA HIS A 360 -26.77 -2.79 11.77
C HIS A 360 -27.68 -2.20 10.68
N SER A 361 -28.68 -1.43 11.08
CA SER A 361 -29.59 -0.73 10.15
C SER A 361 -28.80 0.06 9.11
N PHE A 362 -29.30 0.10 7.86
CA PHE A 362 -28.68 0.79 6.72
C PHE A 362 -28.25 2.23 7.06
N LEU A 363 -29.09 2.94 7.82
CA LEU A 363 -28.82 4.31 8.28
C LEU A 363 -27.57 4.41 9.15
N TYR A 364 -27.35 3.45 10.05
CA TYR A 364 -26.18 3.46 10.93
C TYR A 364 -24.91 3.14 10.16
N ARG A 365 -24.98 2.19 9.21
CA ARG A 365 -23.84 1.81 8.36
C ARG A 365 -23.37 2.94 7.44
N ASN A 366 -24.33 3.75 6.96
CA ASN A 366 -24.09 4.82 6.00
C ASN A 366 -24.25 6.22 6.62
N LEU A 367 -24.23 6.35 7.95
CA LEU A 367 -24.53 7.62 8.61
C LEU A 367 -23.58 8.73 8.19
N GLN A 368 -22.28 8.42 8.08
CA GLN A 368 -21.28 9.38 7.61
C GLN A 368 -21.57 9.85 6.19
N THR A 369 -21.91 8.95 5.26
CA THR A 369 -22.19 9.33 3.88
C THR A 369 -23.47 10.15 3.79
N VAL A 370 -24.51 9.78 4.54
CA VAL A 370 -25.79 10.52 4.60
C VAL A 370 -25.61 11.92 5.19
N VAL A 371 -24.83 12.06 6.26
CA VAL A 371 -24.54 13.37 6.86
C VAL A 371 -23.72 14.23 5.90
N LEU A 372 -22.70 13.67 5.26
CA LEU A 372 -21.89 14.39 4.28
C LEU A 372 -22.72 14.85 3.08
N THR A 373 -23.57 13.98 2.51
CA THR A 373 -24.42 14.36 1.39
C THR A 373 -25.46 15.41 1.79
N ALA A 374 -26.00 15.34 3.01
CA ALA A 374 -26.91 16.36 3.51
C ALA A 374 -26.21 17.73 3.68
N VAL A 375 -25.01 17.74 4.26
CA VAL A 375 -24.21 18.96 4.46
C VAL A 375 -23.78 19.55 3.11
N THR A 376 -23.33 18.73 2.16
CA THR A 376 -22.92 19.22 0.83
C THR A 376 -24.12 19.71 0.02
N ALA A 377 -25.26 19.04 0.08
CA ALA A 377 -26.49 19.51 -0.56
C ALA A 377 -26.96 20.85 0.04
N PHE A 378 -26.88 20.99 1.37
CA PHE A 378 -27.21 22.25 2.05
C PHE A 378 -26.24 23.38 1.63
N ALA A 379 -24.93 23.11 1.64
CA ALA A 379 -23.92 24.09 1.23
C ALA A 379 -24.10 24.51 -0.25
N ALA A 380 -24.28 23.54 -1.16
CA ALA A 380 -24.53 23.83 -2.57
C ALA A 380 -25.84 24.61 -2.77
N GLY A 381 -26.89 24.26 -2.02
CA GLY A 381 -28.15 25.01 -2.00
C GLY A 381 -27.95 26.46 -1.56
N THR A 382 -27.29 26.69 -0.43
CA THR A 382 -27.00 28.05 0.07
C THR A 382 -26.16 28.87 -0.92
N PHE A 383 -25.15 28.25 -1.54
CA PHE A 383 -24.31 28.90 -2.55
C PHE A 383 -25.12 29.29 -3.79
N LEU A 384 -25.95 28.37 -4.31
CA LEU A 384 -26.84 28.66 -5.44
C LEU A 384 -27.87 29.73 -5.09
N SER A 385 -28.42 29.73 -3.88
CA SER A 385 -29.37 30.76 -3.43
C SER A 385 -28.74 32.16 -3.34
N VAL A 386 -27.49 32.25 -2.86
CA VAL A 386 -26.74 33.53 -2.86
C VAL A 386 -26.39 33.96 -4.29
N TYR A 387 -25.94 33.02 -5.13
CA TYR A 387 -25.55 33.32 -6.52
C TYR A 387 -26.73 33.76 -7.39
N THR A 388 -27.90 33.15 -7.21
CA THR A 388 -29.13 33.50 -7.94
C THR A 388 -29.84 34.72 -7.37
N GLY A 389 -29.33 35.32 -6.27
CA GLY A 389 -29.93 36.48 -5.62
C GLY A 389 -31.24 36.18 -4.86
N LEU A 390 -31.57 34.91 -4.66
CA LEU A 390 -32.70 34.46 -3.84
C LEU A 390 -32.44 34.73 -2.35
N LEU A 391 -31.18 34.72 -1.95
CA LEU A 391 -30.71 35.08 -0.62
C LEU A 391 -29.76 36.28 -0.74
N GLU A 392 -30.23 37.47 -0.34
CA GLU A 392 -29.38 38.65 -0.28
C GLU A 392 -28.37 38.51 0.87
N TRP A 393 -27.09 38.43 0.55
CA TRP A 393 -26.04 38.55 1.55
C TRP A 393 -26.14 39.97 2.16
N PRO A 394 -26.10 40.14 3.49
CA PRO A 394 -26.20 41.46 4.09
C PRO A 394 -24.99 42.29 3.65
N HIS A 395 -25.21 43.19 2.71
CA HIS A 395 -24.26 44.23 2.38
C HIS A 395 -24.41 45.28 3.49
N GLY A 396 -23.34 45.52 4.25
CA GLY A 396 -23.32 46.62 5.20
C GLY A 396 -23.70 47.91 4.47
N GLU A 397 -24.60 48.69 5.06
CA GLU A 397 -25.05 49.94 4.50
C GLU A 397 -23.82 50.79 4.16
N ALA A 398 -23.67 51.19 2.90
CA ALA A 398 -22.56 52.04 2.47
C ALA A 398 -22.77 53.42 3.08
N VAL A 399 -22.33 53.61 4.32
CA VAL A 399 -22.28 54.94 4.93
C VAL A 399 -21.27 55.73 4.10
N HIS A 400 -21.78 56.63 3.25
CA HIS A 400 -20.96 57.60 2.54
C HIS A 400 -20.37 58.58 3.58
N ILE A 401 -19.22 58.23 4.15
CA ILE A 401 -18.49 59.06 5.13
C ILE A 401 -17.97 60.37 4.48
N PHE A 402 -17.95 60.45 3.14
CA PHE A 402 -17.49 61.61 2.39
C PHE A 402 -18.60 62.22 1.51
N GLY A 403 -19.49 62.97 2.17
CA GLY A 403 -20.40 63.94 1.54
C GLY A 403 -20.72 65.02 2.57
N ARG A 404 -20.70 66.31 2.18
CA ARG A 404 -20.87 67.47 3.08
C ARG A 404 -21.95 67.20 4.13
N LYS A 405 -21.56 67.17 5.42
CA LYS A 405 -22.47 67.07 6.57
C LYS A 405 -23.61 68.07 6.40
N ARG A 406 -24.86 67.61 6.43
CA ARG A 406 -26.00 68.53 6.48
C ARG A 406 -26.04 69.13 7.88
N MET A 407 -26.45 70.39 7.99
CA MET A 407 -26.53 71.09 9.30
C MET A 407 -27.49 70.40 10.28
N SER A 408 -28.37 69.52 9.78
CA SER A 408 -29.23 68.62 10.57
C SER A 408 -28.47 67.60 11.41
N ASP A 409 -27.23 67.28 11.04
CA ASP A 409 -26.46 66.18 11.63
C ASP A 409 -25.71 66.60 12.90
N PHE A 410 -25.77 67.89 13.26
CA PHE A 410 -25.14 68.46 14.47
C PHE A 410 -26.07 68.47 15.69
N GLY A 411 -27.10 67.62 15.69
CA GLY A 411 -28.06 67.51 16.80
C GLY A 411 -29.00 68.71 16.91
N HIS A 412 -29.71 68.81 18.04
CA HIS A 412 -30.83 69.74 18.23
C HIS A 412 -30.50 71.22 17.97
N LEU A 413 -29.27 71.66 18.20
CA LEU A 413 -28.83 73.04 17.93
C LEU A 413 -28.63 73.32 16.44
N GLY A 414 -28.19 72.33 15.66
CA GLY A 414 -28.05 72.43 14.20
C GLY A 414 -29.41 72.51 13.48
N ALA A 415 -30.42 71.79 13.99
CA ALA A 415 -31.79 71.86 13.49
C ALA A 415 -32.45 73.23 13.75
N ALA A 416 -32.18 73.86 14.90
CA ALA A 416 -32.73 75.18 15.23
C ALA A 416 -32.17 76.29 14.32
N LEU A 417 -30.87 76.25 13.99
CA LEU A 417 -30.24 77.22 13.09
C LEU A 417 -30.71 77.07 11.63
N ALA A 418 -31.01 75.85 11.19
CA ALA A 418 -31.60 75.63 9.86
C ALA A 418 -33.00 76.27 9.73
N GLY A 419 -33.81 76.21 10.80
CA GLY A 419 -35.14 76.82 10.86
C GLY A 419 -35.13 78.35 10.89
N VAL A 420 -34.12 78.98 11.52
CA VAL A 420 -34.01 80.46 11.58
C VAL A 420 -33.65 81.06 10.21
N SER A 421 -32.89 80.34 9.36
CA SER A 421 -32.56 80.84 8.01
C SER A 421 -33.77 80.95 7.06
N LEU A 422 -34.90 80.31 7.41
CA LEU A 422 -36.10 80.27 6.59
C LEU A 422 -37.06 81.44 6.85
N LEU A 423 -36.89 82.18 7.96
CA LEU A 423 -37.73 83.33 8.34
C LEU A 423 -37.16 84.70 7.91
N GLY A 424 -35.99 84.74 7.26
CA GLY A 424 -35.28 85.98 6.90
C GLY A 424 -35.42 86.46 5.45
N ARG A 425 -36.24 85.83 4.60
CA ARG A 425 -36.43 86.29 3.21
C ARG A 425 -37.75 87.05 3.05
N GLN A 426 -37.66 88.38 3.15
CA GLN A 426 -38.67 89.30 2.63
C GLN A 426 -38.79 89.13 1.10
N PRO A 427 -39.99 89.31 0.51
CA PRO A 427 -40.16 89.24 -0.93
C PRO A 427 -39.89 90.61 -1.53
N ASP A 428 -39.01 90.70 -2.53
CA ASP A 428 -38.97 91.87 -3.40
C ASP A 428 -38.92 91.47 -4.87
N SER A 429 -39.81 92.15 -5.57
CA SER A 429 -40.14 92.19 -6.98
C SER A 429 -38.96 92.56 -7.90
N GLY A 430 -38.99 92.01 -9.10
CA GLY A 430 -38.13 92.35 -10.24
C GLY A 430 -38.31 91.36 -11.36
#